data_AF-A0A9E2QKX8-F1
#
_entry.id   AF-A0A9E2QKX8-F1
#
_cell.length_a   1.000
_cell.length_b   1.000
_cell.length_c   1.000
_cell.angle_alpha   90.00
_cell.angle_beta   90.00
_cell.angle_gamma   90.00
#
_symmetry.space_group_name_H-M   'P 1'
#
loop_
_entity.id
_entity.type
_entity.pdbx_description
1 polymer ?
#
loop_
_entity_poly.entity_id
_entity_poly.type
_entity_poly.pdbx_seq_one_letter_code
_entity_poly.pdbx_strand_id
1 'polypeptide(L)'
;MSDKKTYYNLVAENPQSTVVAEYYKLADRVRDGVSYQSEADLERAFIKQLETQAYEYLAITSEADLVLNLRLQLEKLNSFTFTDSEWEQFFVSELANPNQSIAEKTATIQEDHIKNLTREDGTTKNVYLIKKDNIHDNSLQVINQYATDLPAGRQETGQRANRYDVTVLVNGLPLVHIELKRRGVAIQEAFNQINRYSRESFRASSGLFEYAQLFIISNGTHTKYYSNTVRLEHIKEAGEGAVKKGKRSSNSFEFTSWWADATNRPITDLMDFAKTFFAKHALLNILTKYCVFTTDRQLLAMRPYQIVATERILNRIEVSANYKKLGTVEAGGYIWHTTGSGKTLTSFKTAQIVSKLSYVDKVLFVVDRKDLDYQTMKEYDKFEKGAANSNTSTAILKKQLEDSNSRIIITTIQKLDHFIKRNSKHALFGGHIVLIFDECHRSQFGDMHTAITKTFKNYNLFGFTGTPIFAINASAGGRPDLKTTEQAFGE
;
A
#
# COMPACT_ATOMS: atom_id res chain seq x y z
N MET A 1 -11.11 40.74 3.01
CA MET A 1 -10.08 40.13 3.87
C MET A 1 -8.94 39.73 2.97
N SER A 2 -7.75 40.27 3.19
CA SER A 2 -6.59 40.13 2.29
C SER A 2 -6.11 38.69 2.18
N ASP A 3 -5.97 38.19 0.95
CA ASP A 3 -5.17 37.00 0.64
C ASP A 3 -3.72 37.23 1.08
N LYS A 4 -3.37 36.72 2.26
CA LYS A 4 -1.96 36.55 2.61
C LYS A 4 -1.42 35.43 1.73
N LYS A 5 -0.74 35.79 0.63
CA LYS A 5 0.22 34.89 -0.02
C LYS A 5 1.26 34.49 1.01
N THR A 6 1.13 33.30 1.57
CA THR A 6 2.14 32.72 2.44
C THR A 6 3.35 32.40 1.57
N TYR A 7 4.37 33.25 1.62
CA TYR A 7 5.67 32.94 1.05
C TYR A 7 6.36 31.96 1.99
N TYR A 8 6.27 30.67 1.68
CA TYR A 8 7.12 29.67 2.31
C TYR A 8 8.52 29.81 1.72
N ASN A 9 9.52 30.04 2.57
CA ASN A 9 10.89 29.72 2.20
C ASN A 9 10.98 28.19 2.17
N LEU A 10 11.20 27.61 1.00
CA LEU A 10 11.44 26.17 0.86
C LEU A 10 12.70 25.82 1.66
N VAL A 11 12.54 25.24 2.86
CA VAL A 11 13.66 24.87 3.75
C VAL A 11 14.28 23.55 3.32
N ALA A 12 13.46 22.61 2.85
CA ALA A 12 13.89 21.35 2.28
C ALA A 12 12.79 20.81 1.34
N GLU A 13 13.19 20.19 0.24
CA GLU A 13 12.31 19.50 -0.69
C GLU A 13 12.67 18.01 -0.68
N ASN A 14 11.68 17.15 -0.48
CA ASN A 14 11.84 15.71 -0.68
C ASN A 14 11.01 15.30 -1.91
N PRO A 15 11.64 15.10 -3.08
CA PRO A 15 10.93 14.71 -4.30
C PRO A 15 10.39 13.27 -4.25
N GLN A 16 10.68 12.53 -3.18
CA GLN A 16 10.34 11.11 -3.00
C GLN A 16 9.21 10.90 -1.99
N SER A 17 8.45 11.95 -1.63
CA SER A 17 7.25 11.80 -0.81
C SER A 17 6.06 11.35 -1.66
N THR A 18 5.37 10.30 -1.22
CA THR A 18 4.18 9.78 -1.90
C THR A 18 2.95 10.66 -1.63
N VAL A 19 2.87 11.20 -0.42
CA VAL A 19 1.80 12.11 0.01
C VAL A 19 2.35 13.52 0.09
N VAL A 20 1.65 14.48 -0.51
CA VAL A 20 2.03 15.90 -0.46
C VAL A 20 1.99 16.43 0.97
N ALA A 21 2.93 17.30 1.33
CA ALA A 21 3.03 17.84 2.68
C ALA A 21 1.81 18.70 3.05
N GLU A 22 1.46 19.65 2.18
CA GLU A 22 0.30 20.52 2.35
C GLU A 22 -0.41 20.68 1.01
N TYR A 23 -1.74 20.70 1.05
CA TYR A 23 -2.58 20.95 -0.11
C TYR A 23 -3.34 22.28 0.01
N TYR A 24 -3.09 23.16 -0.97
CA TYR A 24 -3.81 24.40 -1.16
C TYR A 24 -4.69 24.28 -2.41
N LYS A 25 -6.00 24.38 -2.20
CA LYS A 25 -6.93 24.54 -3.31
C LYS A 25 -6.64 25.89 -3.97
N LEU A 26 -6.24 25.87 -5.25
CA LEU A 26 -5.99 27.09 -6.01
C LEU A 26 -7.27 27.95 -6.02
N ALA A 27 -7.20 29.13 -5.40
CA ALA A 27 -8.33 30.06 -5.27
C ALA A 27 -8.83 30.55 -6.64
N ASP A 28 -7.94 30.68 -7.63
CA ASP A 28 -8.27 31.09 -9.00
C ASP A 28 -9.00 30.01 -9.81
N ARG A 29 -9.11 28.79 -9.27
CA ARG A 29 -10.18 27.86 -9.66
C ARG A 29 -11.42 28.18 -8.83
N VAL A 30 -11.89 29.43 -8.90
CA VAL A 30 -13.33 29.67 -8.98
C VAL A 30 -13.74 28.89 -10.23
N ARG A 31 -14.02 27.61 -10.05
CA ARG A 31 -14.83 26.92 -11.03
C ARG A 31 -16.06 27.77 -11.12
N ASP A 32 -16.40 28.15 -12.34
CA ASP A 32 -17.77 28.39 -12.71
C ASP A 32 -18.56 27.20 -12.19
N GLY A 33 -19.07 27.29 -10.96
CA GLY A 33 -20.01 26.33 -10.35
C GLY A 33 -21.37 26.37 -11.06
N VAL A 34 -21.37 26.80 -12.32
CA VAL A 34 -22.49 27.27 -13.12
C VAL A 34 -22.46 26.63 -14.52
N SER A 35 -21.31 26.16 -15.03
CA SER A 35 -21.29 25.43 -16.32
C SER A 35 -21.43 23.92 -16.10
N TYR A 36 -22.47 23.33 -16.70
CA TYR A 36 -22.64 21.88 -16.78
C TYR A 36 -21.41 21.26 -17.46
N GLN A 37 -20.73 20.32 -16.78
CA GLN A 37 -19.62 19.55 -17.34
C GLN A 37 -20.08 18.10 -17.55
N SER A 38 -20.02 17.62 -18.79
CA SER A 38 -20.39 16.24 -19.10
C SER A 38 -19.36 15.23 -18.57
N GLU A 39 -19.73 13.95 -18.50
CA GLU A 39 -18.81 12.86 -18.14
C GLU A 39 -17.64 12.75 -19.14
N ALA A 40 -17.92 12.91 -20.43
CA ALA A 40 -16.91 12.93 -21.49
C ALA A 40 -15.93 14.11 -21.36
N ASP A 41 -16.40 15.28 -20.90
CA ASP A 41 -15.53 16.43 -20.67
C ASP A 41 -14.65 16.25 -19.44
N LEU A 42 -15.17 15.61 -18.38
CA LEU A 42 -14.38 15.22 -17.20
C LEU A 42 -13.30 14.21 -17.59
N GLU A 43 -13.66 13.18 -18.34
CA GLU A 43 -12.75 12.15 -18.83
C GLU A 43 -11.62 12.75 -19.65
N ARG A 44 -11.95 13.58 -20.66
CA ARG A 44 -10.96 14.23 -21.52
C ARG A 44 -10.01 15.13 -20.74
N ALA A 45 -10.54 15.91 -19.79
CA ALA A 45 -9.71 16.77 -18.94
C ALA A 45 -8.79 15.95 -18.03
N PHE A 46 -9.29 14.84 -17.48
CA PHE A 46 -8.53 13.93 -16.64
C PHE A 46 -7.40 13.24 -17.40
N ILE A 47 -7.67 12.66 -18.57
CA ILE A 47 -6.65 12.04 -19.44
C ILE A 47 -5.57 13.06 -19.80
N LYS A 48 -5.96 14.27 -20.21
CA LYS A 48 -5.00 15.34 -20.52
C LYS A 48 -4.10 15.68 -19.33
N GLN A 49 -4.64 15.66 -18.11
CA GLN A 49 -3.82 15.85 -16.90
C GLN A 49 -2.85 14.68 -16.68
N LEU A 50 -3.24 13.44 -16.95
CA LEU A 50 -2.33 12.29 -16.89
C LEU A 50 -1.21 12.38 -17.93
N GLU A 51 -1.50 12.81 -19.16
CA GLU A 51 -0.47 13.03 -20.20
C GLU A 51 0.60 14.03 -19.73
N THR A 52 0.22 15.11 -19.03
CA THR A 52 1.19 16.05 -18.45
C THR A 52 2.06 15.44 -17.33
N GLN A 53 1.70 14.26 -16.82
CA GLN A 53 2.41 13.53 -15.75
C GLN A 53 3.13 12.28 -16.30
N ALA A 54 3.52 12.32 -17.58
CA ALA A 54 4.27 11.28 -18.27
C ALA A 54 3.52 9.95 -18.46
N TYR A 55 2.19 10.00 -18.57
CA TYR A 55 1.39 8.87 -19.04
C TYR A 55 1.28 8.97 -20.56
N GLU A 56 1.56 7.86 -21.25
CA GLU A 56 1.31 7.76 -22.69
C GLU A 56 -0.16 7.40 -22.94
N TYR A 57 -0.89 8.22 -23.69
CA TYR A 57 -2.24 7.87 -24.12
C TYR A 57 -2.20 6.89 -25.29
N LEU A 58 -2.97 5.80 -25.21
CA LEU A 58 -3.10 4.81 -26.28
C LEU A 58 -4.57 4.60 -26.67
N ALA A 59 -4.83 4.62 -27.98
CA ALA A 59 -6.14 4.31 -28.55
C ALA A 59 -6.31 2.78 -28.77
N ILE A 60 -6.20 2.00 -27.69
CA ILE A 60 -6.38 0.53 -27.73
C ILE A 60 -7.88 0.22 -27.73
N THR A 61 -8.35 -0.47 -28.77
CA THR A 61 -9.78 -0.84 -28.91
C THR A 61 -10.01 -2.35 -29.01
N SER A 62 -8.95 -3.15 -29.07
CA SER A 62 -9.04 -4.60 -29.14
C SER A 62 -8.13 -5.28 -28.11
N GLU A 63 -8.42 -6.53 -27.80
CA GLU A 63 -7.57 -7.32 -26.93
C GLU A 63 -6.21 -7.60 -27.56
N ALA A 64 -6.16 -7.86 -28.87
CA ALA A 64 -4.92 -8.10 -29.59
C ALA A 64 -3.94 -6.91 -29.43
N ASP A 65 -4.46 -5.68 -29.53
CA ASP A 65 -3.66 -4.47 -29.31
C ASP A 65 -3.16 -4.37 -27.85
N LEU A 66 -3.99 -4.77 -26.88
CA LEU A 66 -3.61 -4.79 -25.46
C LEU A 66 -2.49 -5.80 -25.18
N VAL A 67 -2.60 -7.01 -25.74
CA VAL A 67 -1.61 -8.09 -25.61
C VAL A 67 -0.31 -7.70 -26.31
N LEU A 68 -0.39 -7.09 -27.49
CA LEU A 68 0.78 -6.57 -28.21
C LEU A 68 1.48 -5.46 -27.42
N ASN A 69 0.72 -4.50 -26.89
CA ASN A 69 1.30 -3.44 -26.05
C ASN A 69 1.96 -4.03 -24.79
N LEU A 70 1.33 -5.02 -24.15
CA LEU A 70 1.92 -5.71 -22.99
C LEU A 70 3.26 -6.36 -23.34
N ARG A 71 3.35 -7.09 -24.47
CA ARG A 71 4.62 -7.65 -24.96
C ARG A 71 5.68 -6.57 -25.09
N LEU A 72 5.39 -5.50 -25.84
CA LEU A 72 6.34 -4.41 -26.10
C LEU A 72 6.82 -3.72 -24.82
N GLN A 73 5.93 -3.50 -23.85
CA GLN A 73 6.30 -2.89 -22.57
C GLN A 73 7.14 -3.82 -21.70
N LEU A 74 6.87 -5.14 -21.70
CA LEU A 74 7.69 -6.11 -20.98
C LEU A 74 9.08 -6.28 -21.64
N GLU A 75 9.15 -6.29 -22.97
CA GLU A 75 10.40 -6.27 -23.72
C GLU A 75 11.26 -5.05 -23.36
N LYS A 76 10.64 -3.86 -23.37
CA LYS A 76 11.27 -2.59 -22.97
C LYS A 76 11.79 -2.64 -21.53
N LEU A 77 10.96 -3.07 -20.57
CA LEU A 77 11.33 -3.13 -19.15
C LEU A 77 12.49 -4.09 -18.88
N ASN A 78 12.57 -5.18 -19.64
CA ASN A 78 13.52 -6.27 -19.43
C ASN A 78 14.70 -6.27 -20.41
N SER A 79 14.76 -5.27 -21.30
CA SER A 79 15.81 -5.07 -22.30
C SER A 79 16.08 -6.33 -23.14
N PHE A 80 15.03 -6.96 -23.66
CA PHE A 80 15.11 -8.09 -24.59
C PHE A 80 13.85 -8.17 -25.45
N THR A 81 13.88 -9.00 -26.48
CA THR A 81 12.72 -9.30 -27.34
C THR A 81 12.34 -10.77 -27.20
N PHE A 82 11.05 -11.06 -27.12
CA PHE A 82 10.56 -12.44 -27.21
C PHE A 82 10.57 -12.89 -28.67
N THR A 83 10.82 -14.18 -28.93
CA THR A 83 10.28 -14.81 -30.15
C THR A 83 8.75 -14.93 -30.03
N ASP A 84 8.06 -15.18 -31.14
CA ASP A 84 6.61 -15.35 -31.09
C ASP A 84 6.19 -16.56 -30.25
N SER A 85 6.93 -17.67 -30.33
CA SER A 85 6.69 -18.87 -29.52
C SER A 85 7.03 -18.66 -28.04
N GLU A 86 8.12 -17.97 -27.72
CA GLU A 86 8.45 -17.58 -26.33
C GLU A 86 7.34 -16.70 -25.73
N TRP A 87 6.84 -15.72 -26.50
CA TRP A 87 5.76 -14.84 -26.06
C TRP A 87 4.47 -15.61 -25.82
N GLU A 88 4.04 -16.43 -26.77
CA GLU A 88 2.80 -17.21 -26.66
C GLU A 88 2.84 -18.12 -25.43
N GLN A 89 3.93 -18.86 -25.24
CA GLN A 89 4.11 -19.73 -24.08
C GLN A 89 4.07 -18.93 -22.77
N PHE A 90 4.88 -17.87 -22.67
CA PHE A 90 4.96 -17.04 -21.47
C PHE A 90 3.62 -16.38 -21.13
N PHE A 91 2.95 -15.84 -22.14
CA PHE A 91 1.66 -15.19 -21.98
C PHE A 91 0.61 -16.17 -21.46
N VAL A 92 0.48 -17.35 -22.07
CA VAL A 92 -0.53 -18.34 -21.65
C VAL A 92 -0.22 -18.95 -20.29
N SER A 93 1.05 -19.26 -19.99
CA SER A 93 1.39 -19.95 -18.74
C SER A 93 1.41 -19.02 -17.53
N GLU A 94 1.96 -17.81 -17.68
CA GLU A 94 2.23 -16.90 -16.57
C GLU A 94 1.19 -15.78 -16.43
N LEU A 95 0.64 -15.26 -17.53
CA LEU A 95 -0.15 -14.03 -17.53
C LEU A 95 -1.65 -14.26 -17.73
N ALA A 96 -2.01 -15.09 -18.71
CA ALA A 96 -3.36 -15.37 -19.17
C ALA A 96 -3.85 -16.78 -18.82
N ASN A 97 -3.28 -17.37 -17.75
CA ASN A 97 -3.62 -18.72 -17.34
C ASN A 97 -5.08 -18.76 -16.80
N PRO A 98 -5.99 -19.54 -17.41
CA PRO A 98 -7.41 -19.54 -17.05
C PRO A 98 -7.68 -20.13 -15.65
N ASN A 99 -6.71 -20.84 -15.07
CA ASN A 99 -6.80 -21.38 -13.73
C ASN A 99 -6.46 -20.34 -12.65
N GLN A 100 -5.85 -19.21 -13.01
CA GLN A 100 -5.53 -18.15 -12.08
C GLN A 100 -6.75 -17.28 -11.78
N SER A 101 -7.05 -17.15 -10.49
CA SER A 101 -8.02 -16.23 -9.91
C SER A 101 -7.47 -14.81 -9.78
N ILE A 102 -8.36 -13.83 -9.54
CA ILE A 102 -7.98 -12.44 -9.18
C ILE A 102 -7.00 -12.41 -8.01
N ALA A 103 -7.14 -13.32 -7.04
CA ALA A 103 -6.23 -13.41 -5.91
C ALA A 103 -4.83 -13.89 -6.31
N GLU A 104 -4.70 -14.79 -7.31
CA GLU A 104 -3.41 -15.24 -7.85
C GLU A 104 -2.76 -14.18 -8.75
N LYS A 105 -3.56 -13.42 -9.51
CA LYS A 105 -3.08 -12.27 -10.28
C LYS A 105 -2.63 -11.13 -9.36
N THR A 106 -3.33 -10.93 -8.25
CA THR A 106 -2.87 -10.02 -7.17
C THR A 106 -1.58 -10.51 -6.55
N ALA A 107 -1.45 -11.80 -6.24
CA ALA A 107 -0.21 -12.39 -5.73
C ALA A 107 0.94 -12.22 -6.73
N THR A 108 0.69 -12.36 -8.02
CA THR A 108 1.67 -12.11 -9.09
C THR A 108 2.19 -10.67 -9.04
N ILE A 109 1.33 -9.67 -8.86
CA ILE A 109 1.80 -8.28 -8.73
C ILE A 109 2.46 -8.01 -7.38
N GLN A 110 1.92 -8.53 -6.28
CA GLN A 110 2.33 -8.15 -4.93
C GLN A 110 3.54 -8.94 -4.43
N GLU A 111 3.68 -10.21 -4.82
CA GLU A 111 4.66 -11.16 -4.29
C GLU A 111 5.54 -11.73 -5.42
N ASP A 112 4.94 -12.25 -6.49
CA ASP A 112 5.59 -13.02 -7.55
C ASP A 112 5.72 -12.26 -8.88
N HIS A 113 6.30 -11.06 -8.80
CA HIS A 113 6.36 -10.09 -9.89
C HIS A 113 7.52 -10.31 -10.87
N ILE A 114 8.29 -11.39 -10.68
CA ILE A 114 9.40 -11.80 -11.52
C ILE A 114 9.10 -13.23 -11.95
N LYS A 115 8.89 -13.44 -13.24
CA LYS A 115 8.53 -14.74 -13.82
C LYS A 115 9.69 -15.33 -14.59
N ASN A 116 9.79 -16.66 -14.59
CA ASN A 116 10.85 -17.34 -15.33
C ASN A 116 10.37 -17.66 -16.75
N LEU A 117 11.14 -17.25 -17.74
CA LEU A 117 11.00 -17.64 -19.13
C LEU A 117 12.07 -18.69 -19.46
N THR A 118 11.66 -19.88 -19.88
CA THR A 118 12.56 -20.82 -20.56
C THR A 118 12.61 -20.44 -22.03
N ARG A 119 13.78 -20.04 -22.49
CA ARG A 119 14.03 -19.61 -23.88
C ARG A 119 14.18 -20.81 -24.81
N GLU A 120 14.07 -20.56 -26.10
CA GLU A 120 14.22 -21.61 -27.12
C GLU A 120 15.62 -22.25 -27.12
N ASP A 121 16.65 -21.51 -26.73
CA ASP A 121 18.02 -22.02 -26.56
C ASP A 121 18.21 -22.86 -25.28
N GLY A 122 17.15 -23.07 -24.50
CA GLY A 122 17.15 -23.81 -23.24
C GLY A 122 17.61 -23.00 -22.03
N THR A 123 17.99 -21.73 -22.19
CA THR A 123 18.39 -20.86 -21.07
C THR A 123 17.16 -20.31 -20.33
N THR A 124 17.32 -20.01 -19.03
CA THR A 124 16.27 -19.36 -18.23
C THR A 124 16.54 -17.86 -18.10
N LYS A 125 15.51 -17.04 -18.35
CA LYS A 125 15.55 -15.59 -18.12
C LYS A 125 14.48 -15.16 -17.13
N ASN A 126 14.86 -14.30 -16.19
CA ASN A 126 13.91 -13.65 -15.27
C ASN A 126 13.26 -12.45 -15.96
N VAL A 127 11.94 -12.48 -16.10
CA VAL A 127 11.10 -11.43 -16.69
C VAL A 127 10.39 -10.69 -15.57
N TYR A 128 10.75 -9.43 -15.36
CA TYR A 128 10.06 -8.53 -14.45
C TYR A 128 8.74 -8.09 -15.07
N LEU A 129 7.65 -8.15 -14.31
CA LEU A 129 6.36 -7.56 -14.68
C LEU A 129 6.25 -6.10 -14.18
N ILE A 130 6.84 -5.84 -13.02
CA ILE A 130 6.92 -4.51 -12.40
C ILE A 130 8.23 -4.39 -11.63
N LYS A 131 8.97 -3.30 -11.78
CA LYS A 131 10.17 -3.00 -11.00
C LYS A 131 9.77 -2.38 -9.67
N LYS A 132 10.02 -3.06 -8.57
CA LYS A 132 9.71 -2.57 -7.21
C LYS A 132 10.85 -1.82 -6.54
N ASP A 133 12.10 -2.18 -6.86
CA ASP A 133 13.28 -1.55 -6.26
C ASP A 133 13.64 -0.21 -6.92
N ASN A 134 13.42 -0.11 -8.24
CA ASN A 134 13.50 1.14 -8.99
C ASN A 134 12.16 1.41 -9.68
N ILE A 135 11.23 2.01 -8.96
CA ILE A 135 9.86 2.20 -9.44
C ILE A 135 9.79 3.05 -10.71
N HIS A 136 10.75 3.96 -10.95
CA HIS A 136 10.70 4.87 -12.09
C HIS A 136 11.01 4.23 -13.44
N ASP A 137 11.59 3.02 -13.45
CA ASP A 137 11.80 2.21 -14.65
C ASP A 137 10.49 1.68 -15.24
N ASN A 138 9.42 1.67 -14.46
CA ASN A 138 8.10 1.31 -14.97
C ASN A 138 7.55 2.41 -15.88
N SER A 139 6.88 1.99 -16.95
CA SER A 139 6.15 2.86 -17.88
C SER A 139 4.69 2.95 -17.47
N LEU A 140 4.11 4.15 -17.59
CA LEU A 140 2.69 4.41 -17.32
C LEU A 140 2.00 4.79 -18.62
N GLN A 141 0.86 4.17 -18.87
CA GLN A 141 0.03 4.45 -20.04
C GLN A 141 -1.43 4.59 -19.60
N VAL A 142 -2.24 5.26 -20.39
CA VAL A 142 -3.67 5.44 -20.14
C VAL A 142 -4.47 5.10 -21.38
N ILE A 143 -5.50 4.29 -21.20
CA ILE A 143 -6.52 3.96 -22.21
C ILE A 143 -7.89 4.38 -21.69
N ASN A 144 -8.83 4.60 -22.60
CA ASN A 144 -10.19 4.97 -22.24
C ASN A 144 -11.22 4.24 -23.11
N GLN A 145 -12.43 4.11 -22.57
CA GLN A 145 -13.59 3.58 -23.30
C GLN A 145 -13.39 2.18 -23.88
N TYR A 146 -12.53 1.37 -23.26
CA TYR A 146 -12.26 -0.01 -23.68
C TYR A 146 -13.50 -0.87 -23.45
N ALA A 147 -14.02 -1.46 -24.53
CA ALA A 147 -15.15 -2.37 -24.48
C ALA A 147 -14.64 -3.81 -24.45
N THR A 148 -15.03 -4.59 -23.44
CA THR A 148 -14.80 -6.04 -23.45
C THR A 148 -15.89 -6.71 -24.27
N ASP A 149 -15.50 -7.55 -25.22
CA ASP A 149 -16.46 -8.36 -25.99
C ASP A 149 -17.26 -9.29 -25.06
N LEU A 150 -18.57 -9.38 -25.29
CA LEU A 150 -19.40 -10.38 -24.63
C LEU A 150 -19.07 -11.76 -25.23
N PRO A 151 -19.06 -12.85 -24.43
CA PRO A 151 -18.85 -14.19 -24.95
C PRO A 151 -19.80 -14.53 -26.11
N ALA A 152 -19.27 -15.16 -27.16
CA ALA A 152 -20.05 -15.62 -28.30
C ALA A 152 -21.22 -16.51 -27.83
N GLY A 153 -22.45 -16.14 -28.17
CA GLY A 153 -23.69 -16.84 -27.76
C GLY A 153 -24.57 -16.08 -26.76
N ARG A 154 -24.12 -14.93 -26.22
CA ARG A 154 -24.97 -14.02 -25.40
C ARG A 154 -25.13 -12.61 -25.98
N GLN A 155 -24.92 -12.46 -27.30
CA GLN A 155 -25.41 -11.27 -28.01
C GLN A 155 -26.93 -11.35 -28.18
N GLU A 156 -27.67 -11.34 -27.08
CA GLU A 156 -29.08 -10.95 -27.13
C GLU A 156 -29.14 -9.46 -27.45
N THR A 157 -30.02 -9.09 -28.38
CA THR A 157 -30.26 -7.70 -28.79
C THR A 157 -30.60 -6.82 -27.58
N GLY A 158 -29.62 -6.05 -27.09
CA GLY A 158 -29.82 -5.05 -26.04
C GLY A 158 -28.81 -5.05 -24.87
N GLN A 159 -27.98 -6.09 -24.71
CA GLN A 159 -26.90 -6.06 -23.71
C GLN A 159 -25.72 -5.22 -24.23
N ARG A 160 -25.52 -4.04 -23.64
CA ARG A 160 -24.38 -3.15 -23.96
C ARG A 160 -23.09 -3.77 -23.43
N ALA A 161 -22.02 -3.69 -24.23
CA ALA A 161 -20.68 -4.07 -23.79
C ALA A 161 -20.27 -3.30 -22.52
N ASN A 162 -19.58 -3.98 -21.61
CA ASN A 162 -18.99 -3.35 -20.44
C ASN A 162 -17.85 -2.44 -20.89
N ARG A 163 -17.91 -1.16 -20.49
CA ARG A 163 -17.04 -0.10 -20.96
C ARG A 163 -16.35 0.54 -19.77
N TYR A 164 -15.04 0.41 -19.70
CA TYR A 164 -14.24 1.06 -18.68
C TYR A 164 -13.97 2.50 -19.09
N ASP A 165 -14.32 3.47 -18.25
CA ASP A 165 -14.16 4.88 -18.59
C ASP A 165 -12.68 5.20 -18.83
N VAL A 166 -11.83 4.98 -17.81
CA VAL A 166 -10.37 5.15 -17.92
C VAL A 166 -9.65 4.01 -17.21
N THR A 167 -8.59 3.50 -17.82
CA THR A 167 -7.71 2.48 -17.26
C THR A 167 -6.26 2.92 -17.37
N VAL A 168 -5.52 2.82 -16.26
CA VAL A 168 -4.07 3.01 -16.27
C VAL A 168 -3.38 1.66 -16.40
N LEU A 169 -2.48 1.61 -17.37
CA LEU A 169 -1.59 0.47 -17.59
C LEU A 169 -0.21 0.76 -16.96
N VAL A 170 0.32 -0.22 -16.23
CA VAL A 170 1.71 -0.20 -15.74
C VAL A 170 2.46 -1.29 -16.48
N ASN A 171 3.43 -0.90 -17.30
CA ASN A 171 4.12 -1.81 -18.23
C ASN A 171 3.13 -2.64 -19.08
N GLY A 172 2.04 -2.01 -19.53
CA GLY A 172 0.99 -2.66 -20.32
C GLY A 172 -0.05 -3.46 -19.53
N LEU A 173 0.16 -3.73 -18.23
CA LEU A 173 -0.83 -4.41 -17.37
C LEU A 173 -1.88 -3.44 -16.83
N PRO A 174 -3.19 -3.72 -16.93
CA PRO A 174 -4.24 -2.87 -16.37
C PRO A 174 -4.28 -3.01 -14.85
N LEU A 175 -3.64 -2.08 -14.12
CA LEU A 175 -3.54 -2.15 -12.66
C LEU A 175 -4.51 -1.21 -11.94
N VAL A 176 -5.08 -0.22 -12.63
CA VAL A 176 -5.96 0.77 -12.03
C VAL A 176 -7.13 1.08 -12.94
N HIS A 177 -8.35 0.98 -12.41
CA HIS A 177 -9.57 1.40 -13.10
C HIS A 177 -10.16 2.64 -12.47
N ILE A 178 -10.68 3.52 -13.31
CA ILE A 178 -11.33 4.75 -12.91
C ILE A 178 -12.73 4.76 -13.53
N GLU A 179 -13.73 4.93 -12.68
CA GLU A 179 -15.12 5.11 -13.06
C GLU A 179 -15.52 6.56 -12.77
N LEU A 180 -15.99 7.25 -13.79
CA LEU A 180 -16.39 8.65 -13.74
C LEU A 180 -17.90 8.78 -13.82
N LYS A 181 -18.42 9.80 -13.15
CA LYS A 181 -19.80 10.25 -13.26
C LYS A 181 -19.80 11.75 -13.46
N ARG A 182 -20.81 12.25 -14.17
CA ARG A 182 -21.05 13.69 -14.26
C ARG A 182 -21.26 14.31 -12.87
N ARG A 183 -20.92 15.59 -12.75
CA ARG A 183 -21.12 16.37 -11.51
C ARG A 183 -22.60 16.39 -11.11
N GLY A 184 -22.86 16.40 -9.81
CA GLY A 184 -24.22 16.39 -9.24
C GLY A 184 -24.81 14.99 -9.03
N VAL A 185 -24.22 13.94 -9.60
CA VAL A 185 -24.58 12.55 -9.29
C VAL A 185 -23.90 12.10 -7.99
N ALA A 186 -24.60 11.34 -7.16
CA ALA A 186 -24.02 10.77 -5.94
C ALA A 186 -22.86 9.83 -6.27
N ILE A 187 -21.71 9.95 -5.58
CA ILE A 187 -20.52 9.13 -5.86
C ILE A 187 -20.79 7.62 -5.66
N GLN A 188 -21.79 7.26 -4.83
CA GLN A 188 -22.24 5.88 -4.65
C GLN A 188 -22.75 5.26 -5.95
N GLU A 189 -23.29 6.05 -6.89
CA GLU A 189 -23.70 5.53 -8.20
C GLU A 189 -22.50 5.03 -9.01
N ALA A 190 -21.36 5.72 -8.93
CA ALA A 190 -20.11 5.25 -9.52
C ALA A 190 -19.64 3.92 -8.88
N PHE A 191 -19.76 3.81 -7.55
CA PHE A 191 -19.41 2.58 -6.84
C PHE A 191 -20.31 1.40 -7.23
N ASN A 192 -21.63 1.62 -7.32
CA ASN A 192 -22.60 0.60 -7.67
C ASN A 192 -22.48 0.16 -9.14
N GLN A 193 -22.04 1.06 -10.04
CA GLN A 193 -21.84 0.71 -11.46
C GLN A 193 -20.75 -0.35 -11.65
N ILE A 194 -19.75 -0.38 -10.76
CA ILE A 194 -18.66 -1.36 -10.80
C ILE A 194 -19.14 -2.81 -10.58
N ASN A 195 -20.38 -3.02 -10.11
CA ASN A 195 -21.01 -4.34 -10.01
C ASN A 195 -21.43 -4.96 -11.35
N ARG A 196 -21.61 -4.15 -12.41
CA ARG A 196 -21.97 -4.67 -13.75
C ARG A 196 -20.84 -5.49 -14.38
N TYR A 197 -19.63 -5.35 -13.85
CA TYR A 197 -18.47 -6.12 -14.26
C TYR A 197 -18.45 -7.48 -13.57
N SER A 198 -19.44 -8.34 -13.88
CA SER A 198 -19.52 -9.70 -13.32
C SER A 198 -18.34 -10.56 -13.80
N ARG A 199 -18.09 -11.68 -13.10
CA ARG A 199 -17.08 -12.73 -13.42
C ARG A 199 -17.01 -13.10 -14.90
N GLU A 200 -18.08 -12.91 -15.68
CA GLU A 200 -18.17 -13.30 -17.09
C GLU A 200 -17.57 -12.26 -18.05
N SER A 201 -17.51 -10.98 -17.67
CA SER A 201 -16.88 -9.91 -18.49
C SER A 201 -15.37 -9.76 -18.26
N PHE A 202 -14.89 -10.15 -17.07
CA PHE A 202 -13.46 -10.28 -16.77
C PHE A 202 -12.84 -11.59 -17.29
N ARG A 203 -13.65 -12.65 -17.44
CA ARG A 203 -13.25 -13.94 -18.04
C ARG A 203 -13.49 -14.06 -19.53
N ALA A 204 -14.27 -13.16 -20.13
CA ALA A 204 -14.26 -13.04 -21.58
C ALA A 204 -12.84 -12.60 -21.96
N SER A 205 -12.16 -13.39 -22.81
CA SER A 205 -10.77 -13.17 -23.25
C SER A 205 -9.65 -13.62 -22.27
N SER A 206 -8.40 -13.17 -22.46
CA SER A 206 -7.17 -13.50 -21.69
C SER A 206 -7.19 -13.14 -20.20
N GLY A 207 -8.23 -12.44 -19.73
CA GLY A 207 -8.40 -12.09 -18.32
C GLY A 207 -7.43 -11.04 -17.79
N LEU A 208 -6.79 -10.24 -18.66
CA LEU A 208 -5.82 -9.23 -18.25
C LEU A 208 -6.39 -8.18 -17.28
N PHE A 209 -7.67 -7.81 -17.41
CA PHE A 209 -8.29 -6.85 -16.50
C PHE A 209 -8.30 -7.35 -15.04
N GLU A 210 -8.27 -8.66 -14.79
CA GLU A 210 -8.24 -9.23 -13.43
C GLU A 210 -6.97 -8.88 -12.65
N TYR A 211 -5.96 -8.28 -13.30
CA TYR A 211 -4.77 -7.71 -12.65
C TYR A 211 -5.03 -6.39 -11.92
N ALA A 212 -6.21 -5.78 -12.08
CA ALA A 212 -6.56 -4.55 -11.39
C ALA A 212 -6.33 -4.64 -9.88
N GLN A 213 -5.51 -3.73 -9.36
CA GLN A 213 -5.17 -3.62 -7.94
C GLN A 213 -6.04 -2.57 -7.26
N LEU A 214 -6.24 -1.43 -7.93
CA LEU A 214 -6.95 -0.27 -7.40
C LEU A 214 -8.12 0.15 -8.30
N PHE A 215 -9.16 0.65 -7.66
CA PHE A 215 -10.33 1.24 -8.28
C PHE A 215 -10.50 2.66 -7.75
N ILE A 216 -10.75 3.61 -8.64
CA ILE A 216 -11.07 4.99 -8.34
C ILE A 216 -12.49 5.25 -8.83
N ILE A 217 -13.28 5.91 -7.99
CA ILE A 217 -14.61 6.42 -8.35
C ILE A 217 -14.62 7.93 -8.19
N SER A 218 -15.19 8.63 -9.16
CA SER A 218 -15.32 10.09 -9.09
C SER A 218 -16.61 10.60 -9.70
N ASN A 219 -17.18 11.65 -9.11
CA ASN A 219 -18.21 12.48 -9.76
C ASN A 219 -17.68 13.87 -10.14
N GLY A 220 -16.36 14.00 -10.26
CA GLY A 220 -15.66 15.26 -10.52
C GLY A 220 -15.46 16.15 -9.29
N THR A 221 -16.35 16.13 -8.29
CA THR A 221 -16.22 16.92 -7.05
C THR A 221 -15.65 16.09 -5.90
N HIS A 222 -16.03 14.82 -5.87
CA HIS A 222 -15.63 13.83 -4.90
C HIS A 222 -14.97 12.66 -5.60
N THR A 223 -13.81 12.27 -5.11
CA THR A 223 -13.00 11.19 -5.67
C THR A 223 -12.52 10.30 -4.53
N LYS A 224 -12.75 9.00 -4.65
CA LYS A 224 -12.31 8.00 -3.68
C LYS A 224 -11.60 6.86 -4.38
N TYR A 225 -10.71 6.18 -3.66
CA TYR A 225 -10.02 4.99 -4.12
C TYR A 225 -10.23 3.81 -3.17
N TYR A 226 -10.09 2.59 -3.70
CA TYR A 226 -10.19 1.35 -2.94
C TYR A 226 -9.49 0.21 -3.67
N SER A 227 -9.24 -0.90 -2.98
CA SER A 227 -8.60 -2.07 -3.56
C SER A 227 -9.59 -3.00 -4.25
N ASN A 228 -9.06 -3.93 -5.06
CA ASN A 228 -9.88 -4.98 -5.68
C ASN A 228 -10.63 -5.88 -4.67
N THR A 229 -10.18 -5.96 -3.42
CA THR A 229 -10.87 -6.74 -2.37
C THR A 229 -12.17 -6.08 -1.96
N VAL A 230 -12.17 -4.75 -1.74
CA VAL A 230 -13.39 -4.00 -1.43
C VAL A 230 -14.41 -4.14 -2.57
N ARG A 231 -13.93 -4.17 -3.83
CA ARG A 231 -14.79 -4.48 -4.98
C ARG A 231 -15.40 -5.89 -4.87
N LEU A 232 -14.59 -6.90 -4.61
CA LEU A 232 -15.07 -8.29 -4.52
C LEU A 232 -16.07 -8.49 -3.39
N GLU A 233 -15.85 -7.83 -2.25
CA GLU A 233 -16.79 -7.82 -1.12
C GLU A 233 -18.11 -7.16 -1.52
N HIS A 234 -18.06 -6.01 -2.20
CA HIS A 234 -19.26 -5.35 -2.71
C HIS A 234 -20.09 -6.23 -3.66
N ILE A 235 -19.42 -6.93 -4.58
CA ILE A 235 -20.09 -7.85 -5.53
C ILE A 235 -20.74 -9.03 -4.79
N LYS A 236 -20.06 -9.59 -3.77
CA LYS A 236 -20.62 -10.66 -2.94
C LYS A 236 -21.86 -10.17 -2.17
N GLU A 237 -21.78 -8.99 -1.56
CA GLU A 237 -22.89 -8.35 -0.85
C GLU A 237 -24.10 -8.09 -1.76
N ALA A 238 -23.87 -7.73 -3.04
CA ALA A 238 -24.94 -7.49 -4.00
C ALA A 238 -25.54 -8.78 -4.59
N GLY A 239 -24.74 -9.84 -4.74
CA GLY A 239 -25.16 -11.12 -5.35
C GLY A 239 -25.82 -12.09 -4.37
N GLU A 240 -25.43 -12.07 -3.10
CA GLU A 240 -26.12 -12.81 -2.04
C GLU A 240 -27.38 -12.03 -1.65
N GLY A 241 -28.51 -12.38 -2.30
CA GLY A 241 -29.81 -11.74 -2.12
C GLY A 241 -30.07 -11.35 -0.66
N ALA A 242 -30.55 -10.12 -0.48
CA ALA A 242 -30.76 -9.51 0.83
C ALA A 242 -31.29 -10.52 1.87
N VAL A 243 -30.58 -10.61 3.00
CA VAL A 243 -30.93 -11.31 4.25
C VAL A 243 -30.46 -12.78 4.35
N LYS A 244 -29.27 -12.96 4.94
CA LYS A 244 -29.12 -13.93 6.05
C LYS A 244 -29.05 -13.17 7.37
N LYS A 245 -30.04 -13.42 8.24
CA LYS A 245 -30.08 -12.94 9.63
C LYS A 245 -28.77 -13.33 10.32
N GLY A 246 -27.96 -12.36 10.70
CA GLY A 246 -26.83 -12.57 11.62
C GLY A 246 -25.46 -12.13 11.12
N LYS A 247 -25.35 -10.88 10.65
CA LYS A 247 -24.18 -9.99 10.47
C LYS A 247 -24.17 -9.44 9.06
N ARG A 248 -24.62 -8.18 8.90
CA ARG A 248 -24.16 -7.39 7.76
C ARG A 248 -22.63 -7.34 7.89
N SER A 249 -21.88 -7.89 6.93
CA SER A 249 -20.54 -7.34 6.73
C SER A 249 -20.75 -5.86 6.42
N SER A 250 -20.03 -5.02 7.15
CA SER A 250 -19.87 -3.59 6.94
C SER A 250 -20.10 -3.14 5.49
N ASN A 251 -20.91 -2.08 5.29
CA ASN A 251 -21.19 -1.48 3.99
C ASN A 251 -19.89 -1.27 3.21
N SER A 252 -19.64 -2.07 2.17
CA SER A 252 -18.38 -2.07 1.40
C SER A 252 -17.94 -0.69 0.93
N PHE A 253 -18.88 0.23 0.68
CA PHE A 253 -18.58 1.63 0.37
C PHE A 253 -17.81 2.37 1.49
N GLU A 254 -17.98 2.00 2.75
CA GLU A 254 -17.27 2.59 3.90
C GLU A 254 -15.77 2.28 3.90
N PHE A 255 -15.33 1.25 3.17
CA PHE A 255 -13.91 0.95 2.98
C PHE A 255 -13.26 1.71 1.84
N THR A 256 -14.03 2.54 1.12
CA THR A 256 -13.47 3.48 0.15
C THR A 256 -12.81 4.65 0.87
N SER A 257 -11.61 5.03 0.41
CA SER A 257 -10.76 6.03 1.06
C SER A 257 -10.70 7.32 0.27
N TRP A 258 -10.66 8.45 0.99
CA TRP A 258 -10.28 9.73 0.42
C TRP A 258 -8.75 9.81 0.31
N TRP A 259 -8.24 10.43 -0.75
CA TRP A 259 -6.86 10.92 -0.75
C TRP A 259 -6.77 12.18 0.09
N ALA A 260 -5.62 12.45 0.69
CA ALA A 260 -5.39 13.56 1.59
C ALA A 260 -3.92 13.99 1.57
N ASP A 261 -3.64 15.20 2.03
CA ASP A 261 -2.27 15.63 2.33
C ASP A 261 -1.77 15.09 3.69
N ALA A 262 -0.52 15.41 4.05
CA ALA A 262 0.10 14.96 5.29
C ALA A 262 -0.52 15.57 6.57
N THR A 263 -1.38 16.59 6.44
CA THR A 263 -2.17 17.17 7.53
C THR A 263 -3.55 16.52 7.67
N ASN A 264 -3.82 15.49 6.86
CA ASN A 264 -5.10 14.79 6.74
C ASN A 264 -6.22 15.63 6.11
N ARG A 265 -5.88 16.69 5.36
CA ARG A 265 -6.87 17.46 4.60
C ARG A 265 -7.28 16.69 3.34
N PRO A 266 -8.56 16.34 3.15
CA PRO A 266 -8.98 15.57 1.98
C PRO A 266 -8.80 16.33 0.66
N ILE A 267 -8.33 15.62 -0.36
CA ILE A 267 -8.19 16.07 -1.75
C ILE A 267 -9.28 15.38 -2.56
N THR A 268 -10.48 15.95 -2.55
CA THR A 268 -11.69 15.29 -3.10
C THR A 268 -11.88 15.56 -4.59
N ASP A 269 -11.35 16.67 -5.08
CA ASP A 269 -11.54 17.09 -6.46
C ASP A 269 -10.81 16.18 -7.45
N LEU A 270 -11.43 15.81 -8.57
CA LEU A 270 -10.81 14.90 -9.56
C LEU A 270 -9.49 15.42 -10.12
N MET A 271 -9.40 16.73 -10.43
CA MET A 271 -8.19 17.27 -11.06
C MET A 271 -7.06 17.46 -10.06
N ASP A 272 -7.39 17.81 -8.82
CA ASP A 272 -6.39 17.94 -7.76
C ASP A 272 -5.93 16.55 -7.28
N PHE A 273 -6.85 15.58 -7.20
CA PHE A 273 -6.53 14.15 -7.01
C PHE A 273 -5.63 13.63 -8.12
N ALA A 274 -5.91 13.96 -9.39
CA ALA A 274 -5.05 13.59 -10.53
C ALA A 274 -3.62 14.11 -10.37
N LYS A 275 -3.46 15.36 -9.95
CA LYS A 275 -2.15 16.00 -9.76
C LYS A 275 -1.32 15.40 -8.63
N THR A 276 -1.97 14.80 -7.63
CA THR A 276 -1.28 14.25 -6.46
C THR A 276 -1.20 12.73 -6.50
N PHE A 277 -2.35 12.03 -6.55
CA PHE A 277 -2.42 10.58 -6.49
C PHE A 277 -1.83 9.92 -7.75
N PHE A 278 -2.09 10.51 -8.91
CA PHE A 278 -1.59 10.00 -10.20
C PHE A 278 -0.24 10.59 -10.61
N ALA A 279 0.45 11.35 -9.74
CA ALA A 279 1.87 11.63 -9.97
C ALA A 279 2.62 10.30 -10.11
N LYS A 280 3.51 10.17 -11.12
CA LYS A 280 4.18 8.90 -11.46
C LYS A 280 4.79 8.22 -10.23
N HIS A 281 5.52 9.00 -9.43
CA HIS A 281 6.12 8.53 -8.17
C HIS A 281 5.07 7.99 -7.19
N ALA A 282 4.01 8.77 -6.93
CA ALA A 282 3.00 8.44 -5.95
C ALA A 282 2.22 7.17 -6.33
N LEU A 283 1.71 7.08 -7.56
CA LEU A 283 0.95 5.91 -8.00
C LEU A 283 1.78 4.63 -7.91
N LEU A 284 3.02 4.67 -8.40
CA LEU A 284 3.90 3.49 -8.42
C LEU A 284 4.32 3.06 -7.02
N ASN A 285 4.55 4.00 -6.09
CA ASN A 285 4.76 3.67 -4.68
C ASN A 285 3.51 3.08 -4.03
N ILE A 286 2.31 3.59 -4.33
CA ILE A 286 1.08 3.00 -3.79
C ILE A 286 0.96 1.54 -4.25
N LEU A 287 1.12 1.28 -5.55
CA LEU A 287 0.98 -0.06 -6.13
C LEU A 287 2.06 -1.05 -5.68
N THR A 288 3.31 -0.61 -5.56
CA THR A 288 4.46 -1.51 -5.28
C THR A 288 4.81 -1.60 -3.80
N LYS A 289 4.60 -0.52 -3.05
CA LYS A 289 5.10 -0.34 -1.68
C LYS A 289 3.98 -0.18 -0.65
N TYR A 290 2.84 0.45 -0.96
CA TYR A 290 1.81 0.75 0.05
C TYR A 290 0.49 -0.02 -0.12
N CYS A 291 0.51 -1.08 -0.92
CA CYS A 291 -0.46 -2.16 -0.85
C CYS A 291 0.06 -3.30 0.04
N VAL A 292 -0.87 -3.95 0.75
CA VAL A 292 -0.60 -5.12 1.60
C VAL A 292 -1.47 -6.27 1.13
N PHE A 293 -0.84 -7.39 0.78
CA PHE A 293 -1.53 -8.63 0.42
C PHE A 293 -1.46 -9.62 1.58
N THR A 294 -2.60 -9.83 2.23
CA THR A 294 -2.71 -10.58 3.48
C THR A 294 -2.61 -12.09 3.24
N THR A 295 -2.43 -12.86 4.32
CA THR A 295 -2.55 -14.33 4.34
C THR A 295 -3.90 -14.82 3.86
N ASP A 296 -4.97 -14.07 4.16
CA ASP A 296 -6.33 -14.36 3.73
C ASP A 296 -6.60 -13.97 2.26
N ARG A 297 -5.54 -13.67 1.49
CA ARG A 297 -5.59 -13.30 0.06
C ARG A 297 -6.42 -12.03 -0.19
N GLN A 298 -6.40 -11.10 0.76
CA GLN A 298 -7.02 -9.77 0.62
C GLN A 298 -5.96 -8.72 0.32
N LEU A 299 -6.25 -7.84 -0.63
CA LEU A 299 -5.46 -6.66 -0.96
C LEU A 299 -5.99 -5.45 -0.18
N LEU A 300 -5.15 -4.85 0.65
CA LEU A 300 -5.45 -3.64 1.39
C LEU A 300 -4.56 -2.51 0.88
N ALA A 301 -5.17 -1.39 0.46
CA ALA A 301 -4.43 -0.19 0.11
C ALA A 301 -4.30 0.70 1.35
N MET A 302 -3.08 1.14 1.67
CA MET A 302 -2.87 2.04 2.79
C MET A 302 -3.53 3.40 2.56
N ARG A 303 -4.06 3.97 3.65
CA ARG A 303 -4.61 5.33 3.70
C ARG A 303 -3.48 6.37 3.76
N PRO A 304 -3.71 7.64 3.35
CA PRO A 304 -2.66 8.65 3.27
C PRO A 304 -1.88 8.81 4.59
N TYR A 305 -2.59 8.86 5.73
CA TYR A 305 -1.95 8.98 7.05
C TYR A 305 -1.04 7.80 7.39
N GLN A 306 -1.35 6.59 6.92
CA GLN A 306 -0.52 5.40 7.13
C GLN A 306 0.76 5.48 6.30
N ILE A 307 0.65 5.96 5.05
CA ILE A 307 1.79 6.20 4.17
C ILE A 307 2.70 7.26 4.78
N VAL A 308 2.14 8.40 5.22
CA VAL A 308 2.88 9.50 5.86
C VAL A 308 3.61 9.02 7.12
N ALA A 309 2.94 8.26 8.00
CA ALA A 309 3.57 7.71 9.19
C ALA A 309 4.76 6.81 8.84
N THR A 310 4.60 5.94 7.84
CA THR A 310 5.65 5.05 7.37
C THR A 310 6.84 5.83 6.78
N GLU A 311 6.58 6.81 5.92
CA GLU A 311 7.63 7.64 5.30
C GLU A 311 8.38 8.50 6.32
N ARG A 312 7.69 9.02 7.34
CA ARG A 312 8.34 9.75 8.45
C ARG A 312 9.24 8.85 9.28
N ILE A 313 8.83 7.60 9.55
CA ILE A 313 9.69 6.62 10.24
C ILE A 313 10.94 6.32 9.41
N LEU A 314 10.78 6.06 8.10
CA LEU A 314 11.92 5.81 7.20
C LEU A 314 12.89 6.99 7.16
N ASN A 315 12.36 8.21 7.03
CA ASN A 315 13.18 9.42 7.03
C ASN A 315 13.90 9.61 8.37
N ARG A 316 13.22 9.35 9.51
CA ARG A 316 13.85 9.42 10.84
C ARG A 316 14.99 8.41 10.99
N ILE A 317 14.82 7.19 10.51
CA ILE A 317 15.87 6.15 10.51
C ILE A 317 17.09 6.62 9.70
N GLU A 318 16.86 7.09 8.48
CA GLU A 318 17.93 7.57 7.59
C GLU A 318 18.67 8.79 8.17
N VAL A 319 17.93 9.80 8.62
CA VAL A 319 18.50 11.02 9.20
C VAL A 319 19.30 10.67 10.46
N SER A 320 18.74 9.88 11.39
CA SER A 320 19.44 9.54 12.62
C SER A 320 20.69 8.68 12.41
N ALA A 321 20.69 7.79 11.41
CA ALA A 321 21.88 7.04 11.03
C ALA A 321 22.97 7.97 10.48
N ASN A 322 22.62 8.89 9.58
CA ASN A 322 23.55 9.84 8.96
C ASN A 322 24.14 10.85 9.96
N TYR A 323 23.32 11.36 10.87
CA TYR A 323 23.73 12.33 11.90
C TYR A 323 24.27 11.67 13.19
N LYS A 324 24.47 10.34 13.19
CA LYS A 324 25.02 9.56 14.32
C LYS A 324 24.23 9.76 15.63
N LYS A 325 22.90 9.76 15.52
CA LYS A 325 21.95 9.91 16.64
C LYS A 325 21.39 8.58 17.16
N LEU A 326 21.75 7.45 16.53
CA LEU A 326 21.30 6.12 16.95
C LEU A 326 21.54 5.88 18.45
N GLY A 327 20.64 5.14 19.08
CA GLY A 327 20.71 4.87 20.53
C GLY A 327 20.21 6.02 21.42
N THR A 328 19.68 7.08 20.82
CA THR A 328 19.08 8.22 21.55
C THR A 328 17.58 8.33 21.26
N VAL A 329 16.88 9.08 22.10
CA VAL A 329 15.44 9.36 21.91
C VAL A 329 15.17 10.15 20.62
N GLU A 330 16.13 10.97 20.16
CA GLU A 330 16.02 11.76 18.92
C GLU A 330 16.01 10.88 17.66
N ALA A 331 16.50 9.63 17.76
CA ALA A 331 16.47 8.64 16.69
C ALA A 331 15.14 7.86 16.61
N GLY A 332 14.24 8.06 17.58
CA GLY A 332 12.92 7.43 17.61
C GLY A 332 11.79 8.38 17.25
N GLY A 333 10.58 7.96 17.61
CA GLY A 333 9.35 8.77 17.57
C GLY A 333 8.13 7.90 17.89
N TYR A 334 6.95 8.51 18.02
CA TYR A 334 5.72 7.74 18.16
C TYR A 334 4.64 8.16 17.15
N ILE A 335 3.82 7.18 16.77
CA ILE A 335 2.69 7.38 15.88
C ILE A 335 1.41 7.29 16.71
N TRP A 336 0.71 8.42 16.79
CA TRP A 336 -0.59 8.50 17.44
C TRP A 336 -1.72 8.36 16.41
N HIS A 337 -2.30 7.17 16.38
CA HIS A 337 -3.39 6.82 15.48
C HIS A 337 -4.55 6.28 16.32
N THR A 338 -5.78 6.74 16.08
CA THR A 338 -6.93 6.28 16.87
C THR A 338 -7.15 4.75 16.75
N THR A 339 -7.77 4.13 17.76
CA THR A 339 -8.09 2.70 17.75
C THR A 339 -8.97 2.35 16.55
N GLY A 340 -8.68 1.23 15.87
CA GLY A 340 -9.40 0.82 14.65
C GLY A 340 -8.96 1.51 13.36
N SER A 341 -7.99 2.42 13.40
CA SER A 341 -7.46 3.10 12.19
C SER A 341 -6.47 2.27 11.37
N GLY A 342 -6.17 1.03 11.77
CA GLY A 342 -5.20 0.16 11.10
C GLY A 342 -3.75 0.38 11.53
N LYS A 343 -3.51 0.54 12.84
CA LYS A 343 -2.15 0.68 13.40
C LYS A 343 -1.27 -0.52 13.12
N THR A 344 -1.74 -1.72 13.46
CA THR A 344 -1.03 -2.99 13.23
C THR A 344 -0.63 -3.19 11.77
N LEU A 345 -1.54 -2.88 10.82
CA LEU A 345 -1.21 -2.91 9.38
C LEU A 345 -0.07 -1.94 9.04
N THR A 346 -0.12 -0.73 9.59
CA THR A 346 0.87 0.34 9.33
C THR A 346 2.23 0.00 9.93
N SER A 347 2.27 -0.41 11.19
CA SER A 347 3.48 -0.74 11.92
C SER A 347 4.16 -1.97 11.31
N PHE A 348 3.39 -2.99 10.95
CA PHE A 348 3.92 -4.18 10.31
C PHE A 348 4.46 -3.91 8.91
N LYS A 349 3.72 -3.13 8.09
CA LYS A 349 4.21 -2.73 6.77
C LYS A 349 5.48 -1.88 6.85
N THR A 350 5.56 -1.01 7.86
CA THR A 350 6.78 -0.24 8.15
C THR A 350 7.95 -1.19 8.45
N ALA A 351 7.75 -2.19 9.31
CA ALA A 351 8.78 -3.18 9.63
C ALA A 351 9.31 -3.91 8.38
N GLN A 352 8.42 -4.26 7.45
CA GLN A 352 8.79 -4.89 6.17
C GLN A 352 9.63 -4.00 5.27
N ILE A 353 9.33 -2.70 5.22
CA ILE A 353 10.09 -1.77 4.39
C ILE A 353 11.47 -1.52 5.04
N VAL A 354 11.49 -1.30 6.36
CA VAL A 354 12.73 -1.08 7.11
C VAL A 354 13.68 -2.28 7.02
N SER A 355 13.16 -3.51 7.06
CA SER A 355 14.00 -4.71 7.01
C SER A 355 14.76 -4.90 5.70
N LYS A 356 14.31 -4.22 4.62
CA LYS A 356 14.97 -4.19 3.31
C LYS A 356 16.10 -3.15 3.22
N LEU A 357 16.25 -2.27 4.22
CA LEU A 357 17.36 -1.32 4.28
C LEU A 357 18.66 -2.07 4.60
N SER A 358 19.64 -1.99 3.71
CA SER A 358 20.90 -2.76 3.80
C SER A 358 21.74 -2.41 5.03
N TYR A 359 21.61 -1.18 5.55
CA TYR A 359 22.34 -0.68 6.72
C TYR A 359 21.64 -0.93 8.06
N VAL A 360 20.43 -1.49 8.06
CA VAL A 360 19.75 -1.99 9.27
C VAL A 360 20.11 -3.46 9.41
N ASP A 361 20.46 -3.95 10.60
CA ASP A 361 20.81 -5.36 10.81
C ASP A 361 19.58 -6.23 11.07
N LYS A 362 18.66 -5.75 11.93
CA LYS A 362 17.41 -6.43 12.29
C LYS A 362 16.30 -5.43 12.62
N VAL A 363 15.06 -5.84 12.36
CA VAL A 363 13.87 -5.17 12.88
C VAL A 363 13.25 -6.04 13.96
N LEU A 364 13.12 -5.51 15.17
CA LEU A 364 12.39 -6.15 16.26
C LEU A 364 10.99 -5.57 16.33
N PHE A 365 10.00 -6.38 15.95
CA PHE A 365 8.60 -6.03 16.04
C PHE A 365 8.03 -6.53 17.37
N VAL A 366 7.82 -5.60 18.30
CA VAL A 366 7.47 -5.88 19.69
C VAL A 366 5.97 -5.70 19.88
N VAL A 367 5.29 -6.77 20.30
CA VAL A 367 3.84 -6.80 20.50
C VAL A 367 3.49 -7.13 21.95
N ASP A 368 2.35 -6.61 22.43
CA ASP A 368 1.76 -7.10 23.67
C ASP A 368 0.95 -8.38 23.39
N ARG A 369 1.12 -9.38 24.25
CA ARG A 369 0.52 -10.71 24.09
C ARG A 369 -1.01 -10.66 24.15
N LYS A 370 -1.58 -9.70 24.90
CA LYS A 370 -3.04 -9.58 25.03
C LYS A 370 -3.71 -9.05 23.76
N ASP A 371 -2.94 -8.36 22.93
CA ASP A 371 -3.44 -7.63 21.77
C ASP A 371 -3.16 -8.39 20.45
N LEU A 372 -2.57 -9.59 20.54
CA LEU A 372 -2.37 -10.46 19.38
C LEU A 372 -3.62 -11.31 19.13
N ASP A 373 -4.43 -10.90 18.16
CA ASP A 373 -5.51 -11.75 17.64
C ASP A 373 -4.97 -12.83 16.67
N TYR A 374 -5.81 -13.82 16.39
CA TYR A 374 -5.45 -14.96 15.54
C TYR A 374 -5.06 -14.53 14.11
N GLN A 375 -5.66 -13.46 13.59
CA GLN A 375 -5.39 -12.97 12.23
C GLN A 375 -3.99 -12.33 12.17
N THR A 376 -3.65 -11.53 13.16
CA THR A 376 -2.34 -10.91 13.34
C THR A 376 -1.24 -11.97 13.51
N MET A 377 -1.50 -13.03 14.27
CA MET A 377 -0.58 -14.17 14.38
C MET A 377 -0.32 -14.87 13.05
N LYS A 378 -1.37 -15.10 12.24
CA LYS A 378 -1.22 -15.72 10.92
C LYS A 378 -0.39 -14.86 9.99
N GLU A 379 -0.66 -13.55 9.94
CA GLU A 379 0.15 -12.62 9.15
C GLU A 379 1.61 -12.75 9.53
N TYR A 380 1.92 -12.76 10.83
CA TYR A 380 3.28 -12.89 11.32
C TYR A 380 3.95 -14.21 10.95
N ASP A 381 3.24 -15.33 11.07
CA ASP A 381 3.75 -16.65 10.69
C ASP A 381 3.99 -16.80 9.18
N LYS A 382 3.34 -16.01 8.31
CA LYS A 382 3.63 -15.98 6.85
C LYS A 382 5.02 -15.42 6.56
N PHE A 383 5.50 -14.47 7.36
CA PHE A 383 6.81 -13.87 7.17
C PHE A 383 7.90 -14.69 7.87
N GLU A 384 7.60 -15.27 9.02
CA GLU A 384 8.54 -16.13 9.73
C GLU A 384 7.78 -17.18 10.54
N LYS A 385 7.88 -18.45 10.13
CA LYS A 385 7.16 -19.56 10.77
C LYS A 385 7.50 -19.65 12.27
N GLY A 386 6.49 -19.54 13.11
CA GLY A 386 6.63 -19.67 14.56
C GLY A 386 7.01 -18.36 15.27
N ALA A 387 7.00 -17.24 14.56
CA ALA A 387 7.22 -15.92 15.15
C ALA A 387 6.08 -15.51 16.11
N ALA A 388 4.88 -16.06 15.92
CA ALA A 388 3.73 -15.87 16.82
C ALA A 388 3.58 -16.96 17.90
N ASN A 389 4.67 -17.64 18.31
CA ASN A 389 4.58 -18.74 19.27
C ASN A 389 4.41 -18.25 20.73
N SER A 390 3.44 -18.79 21.46
CA SER A 390 3.04 -18.35 22.81
C SER A 390 3.93 -18.86 23.97
N ASN A 391 4.96 -19.67 23.68
CA ASN A 391 5.90 -20.19 24.68
C ASN A 391 6.88 -19.10 25.17
N THR A 392 7.18 -19.06 26.48
CA THR A 392 8.16 -18.15 27.12
C THR A 392 9.62 -18.47 26.79
N SER A 393 9.90 -19.60 26.13
CA SER A 393 11.25 -19.97 25.70
C SER A 393 11.88 -18.91 24.79
N THR A 394 13.08 -18.47 25.15
CA THR A 394 13.91 -17.57 24.34
C THR A 394 14.78 -18.31 23.32
N ALA A 395 14.68 -19.64 23.23
CA ALA A 395 15.51 -20.43 22.31
C ALA A 395 15.23 -20.08 20.84
N ILE A 396 13.95 -19.90 20.49
CA ILE A 396 13.54 -19.49 19.14
C ILE A 396 14.03 -18.06 18.87
N LEU A 397 13.76 -17.13 19.78
CA LEU A 397 14.22 -15.74 19.67
C LEU A 397 15.74 -15.66 19.48
N LYS A 398 16.52 -16.43 20.25
CA LYS A 398 17.97 -16.50 20.10
C LYS A 398 18.37 -16.99 18.71
N LYS A 399 17.78 -18.10 18.24
CA LYS A 399 18.06 -18.65 16.91
C LYS A 399 17.78 -17.63 15.80
N GLN A 400 16.67 -16.90 15.88
CA GLN A 400 16.30 -15.87 14.88
C GLN A 400 17.24 -14.66 14.91
N LEU A 401 17.68 -14.27 16.11
CA LEU A 401 18.69 -13.23 16.30
C LEU A 401 20.06 -13.63 15.72
N GLU A 402 20.41 -14.92 15.77
CA GLU A 402 21.66 -15.46 15.23
C GLU A 402 21.59 -15.80 13.73
N ASP A 403 20.40 -15.97 13.16
CA ASP A 403 20.19 -16.26 11.73
C ASP A 403 20.23 -14.97 10.90
N SER A 404 21.19 -14.84 9.96
CA SER A 404 21.31 -13.66 9.09
C SER A 404 20.09 -13.45 8.18
N ASN A 405 19.36 -14.51 7.82
CA ASN A 405 18.20 -14.44 6.93
C ASN A 405 16.94 -13.93 7.62
N SER A 406 16.82 -14.08 8.95
CA SER A 406 15.68 -13.58 9.73
C SER A 406 15.79 -12.08 9.98
N ARG A 407 15.40 -11.26 8.99
CA ARG A 407 15.54 -9.78 9.03
C ARG A 407 14.51 -9.08 9.93
N ILE A 408 13.31 -9.64 10.03
CA ILE A 408 12.24 -9.17 10.93
C ILE A 408 12.07 -10.25 11.99
N ILE A 409 11.99 -9.86 13.26
CA ILE A 409 11.78 -10.77 14.38
C ILE A 409 10.61 -10.25 15.19
N ILE A 410 9.63 -11.11 15.41
CA ILE A 410 8.40 -10.76 16.12
C ILE A 410 8.49 -11.37 17.52
N THR A 411 8.31 -10.55 18.55
CA THR A 411 8.49 -10.97 19.94
C THR A 411 7.66 -10.14 20.90
N THR A 412 7.53 -10.58 22.14
CA THR A 412 6.96 -9.76 23.20
C THR A 412 8.06 -9.06 23.99
N ILE A 413 7.73 -7.93 24.62
CA ILE A 413 8.71 -7.19 25.45
C ILE A 413 9.28 -8.08 26.57
N GLN A 414 8.46 -8.96 27.15
CA GLN A 414 8.89 -9.84 28.25
C GLN A 414 9.90 -10.89 27.78
N LYS A 415 9.73 -11.45 26.58
CA LYS A 415 10.70 -12.39 26.00
C LYS A 415 12.01 -11.69 25.67
N LEU A 416 11.94 -10.47 25.15
CA LEU A 416 13.11 -9.66 24.82
C LEU A 416 13.91 -9.30 26.09
N ASP A 417 13.23 -8.82 27.14
CA ASP A 417 13.87 -8.53 28.45
C ASP A 417 14.55 -9.77 29.05
N HIS A 418 13.86 -10.91 29.04
CA HIS A 418 14.41 -12.16 29.54
C HIS A 418 15.62 -12.65 28.72
N PHE A 419 15.59 -12.47 27.39
CA PHE A 419 16.72 -12.75 26.52
C PHE A 419 17.93 -11.88 26.85
N ILE A 420 17.71 -10.57 27.02
CA ILE A 420 18.76 -9.60 27.37
C ILE A 420 19.44 -9.99 28.69
N LYS A 421 18.66 -10.33 29.72
CA LYS A 421 19.18 -10.74 31.04
C LYS A 421 20.05 -12.00 30.97
N ARG A 422 19.75 -12.92 30.06
CA ARG A 422 20.49 -14.19 29.92
C ARG A 422 21.69 -14.12 28.98
N ASN A 423 21.78 -13.10 28.12
CA ASN A 423 22.78 -13.06 27.03
C ASN A 423 23.55 -11.74 27.01
N SER A 424 24.27 -11.40 28.08
CA SER A 424 24.92 -10.09 28.26
C SER A 424 25.95 -9.67 27.20
N LYS A 425 26.45 -10.61 26.37
CA LYS A 425 27.48 -10.36 25.34
C LYS A 425 27.01 -10.70 23.92
N HIS A 426 25.70 -10.67 23.66
CA HIS A 426 25.18 -11.01 22.33
C HIS A 426 25.65 -10.02 21.26
N ALA A 427 26.12 -10.52 20.11
CA ALA A 427 26.74 -9.70 19.06
C ALA A 427 25.80 -8.60 18.52
N LEU A 428 24.51 -8.90 18.37
CA LEU A 428 23.52 -7.92 17.88
C LEU A 428 23.31 -6.69 18.77
N PHE A 429 23.80 -6.67 20.02
CA PHE A 429 23.67 -5.48 20.86
C PHE A 429 24.48 -4.28 20.33
N GLY A 430 25.52 -4.55 19.53
CA GLY A 430 26.26 -3.52 18.79
C GLY A 430 25.76 -3.27 17.36
N GLY A 431 24.83 -4.10 16.85
CA GLY A 431 24.25 -3.93 15.52
C GLY A 431 23.23 -2.79 15.45
N HIS A 432 22.90 -2.35 14.25
CA HIS A 432 21.85 -1.37 13.98
C HIS A 432 20.47 -2.02 14.02
N ILE A 433 19.73 -1.80 15.10
CA ILE A 433 18.44 -2.45 15.36
C ILE A 433 17.31 -1.42 15.32
N VAL A 434 16.27 -1.68 14.53
CA VAL A 434 15.05 -0.89 14.58
C VAL A 434 14.00 -1.62 15.41
N LEU A 435 13.55 -1.01 16.50
CA LEU A 435 12.48 -1.55 17.34
C LEU A 435 11.17 -0.83 17.01
N ILE A 436 10.14 -1.60 16.69
CA ILE A 436 8.79 -1.09 16.42
C ILE A 436 7.84 -1.76 17.42
N PHE A 437 7.26 -0.96 18.29
CA PHE A 437 6.27 -1.40 19.27
C PHE A 437 4.86 -1.16 18.73
N ASP A 438 4.09 -2.22 18.58
CA ASP A 438 2.67 -2.14 18.22
C ASP A 438 1.81 -2.10 19.48
N GLU A 439 0.78 -1.24 19.48
CA GLU A 439 -0.10 -0.99 20.62
C GLU A 439 0.66 -0.71 21.94
N CYS A 440 1.49 0.34 21.95
CA CYS A 440 2.22 0.74 23.14
C CYS A 440 1.25 1.07 24.30
N HIS A 441 1.24 0.20 25.30
CA HIS A 441 0.51 0.37 26.55
C HIS A 441 1.41 0.78 27.71
N ARG A 442 0.82 1.25 28.81
CA ARG A 442 1.53 1.64 30.05
C ARG A 442 2.45 0.52 30.58
N SER A 443 2.14 -0.75 30.33
CA SER A 443 2.97 -1.92 30.66
C SER A 443 4.34 -1.95 29.96
N GLN A 444 4.49 -1.20 28.87
CA GLN A 444 5.71 -1.05 28.07
C GLN A 444 6.63 0.06 28.61
N PHE A 445 6.18 0.81 29.62
CA PHE A 445 6.93 1.88 30.26
C PHE A 445 7.51 1.34 31.57
N GLY A 446 8.84 1.38 31.73
CA GLY A 446 9.50 0.96 32.96
C GLY A 446 10.81 0.20 32.75
N ASP A 447 11.06 -0.77 33.63
CA ASP A 447 12.37 -1.44 33.74
C ASP A 447 12.74 -2.23 32.47
N MET A 448 11.76 -2.85 31.81
CA MET A 448 12.00 -3.61 30.56
C MET A 448 12.44 -2.69 29.42
N HIS A 449 11.77 -1.55 29.25
CA HIS A 449 12.19 -0.54 28.27
C HIS A 449 13.59 -0.01 28.59
N THR A 450 13.87 0.23 29.87
CA THR A 450 15.19 0.66 30.35
C THR A 450 16.27 -0.39 30.08
N ALA A 451 15.95 -1.68 30.23
CA ALA A 451 16.87 -2.76 29.92
C ALA A 451 17.20 -2.82 28.43
N ILE A 452 16.19 -2.63 27.56
CA ILE A 452 16.36 -2.58 26.11
C ILE A 452 17.28 -1.41 25.70
N THR A 453 16.97 -0.19 26.12
CA THR A 453 17.73 1.02 25.73
C THR A 453 19.14 1.06 26.33
N LYS A 454 19.37 0.39 27.47
CA LYS A 454 20.72 0.20 28.02
C LYS A 454 21.53 -0.85 27.27
N THR A 455 20.88 -1.86 26.70
CA THR A 455 21.55 -3.02 26.11
C THR A 455 21.91 -2.77 24.64
N PHE A 456 20.96 -2.36 23.82
CA PHE A 456 21.20 -2.03 22.42
C PHE A 456 21.86 -0.66 22.33
N LYS A 457 22.94 -0.54 21.54
CA LYS A 457 23.70 0.71 21.43
C LYS A 457 23.35 1.53 20.19
N ASN A 458 23.07 0.86 19.08
CA ASN A 458 22.73 1.50 17.82
C ASN A 458 21.29 1.15 17.47
N TYR A 459 20.32 1.88 18.06
CA TYR A 459 18.91 1.60 17.81
C TYR A 459 18.10 2.81 17.34
N ASN A 460 17.05 2.53 16.59
CA ASN A 460 15.87 3.39 16.47
C ASN A 460 14.71 2.74 17.23
N LEU A 461 13.87 3.54 17.86
CA LEU A 461 12.78 3.05 18.70
C LEU A 461 11.48 3.80 18.38
N PHE A 462 10.51 3.07 17.83
CA PHE A 462 9.23 3.62 17.39
C PHE A 462 8.06 2.96 18.12
N GLY A 463 7.07 3.76 18.49
CA GLY A 463 5.85 3.26 19.16
C GLY A 463 4.58 3.65 18.42
N PHE A 464 3.68 2.70 18.19
CA PHE A 464 2.32 2.95 17.69
C PHE A 464 1.33 2.89 18.85
N THR A 465 0.51 3.93 19.03
CA THR A 465 -0.45 3.96 20.14
C THR A 465 -1.73 4.68 19.77
N GLY A 466 -2.86 4.23 20.32
CA GLY A 466 -4.13 4.96 20.31
C GLY A 466 -4.33 5.85 21.53
N THR A 467 -3.55 5.64 22.59
CA THR A 467 -3.73 6.25 23.91
C THR A 467 -2.38 6.74 24.44
N PRO A 468 -1.78 7.78 23.83
CA PRO A 468 -0.52 8.33 24.30
C PRO A 468 -0.63 8.82 25.75
N ILE A 469 0.49 8.70 26.46
CA ILE A 469 0.63 9.18 27.83
C ILE A 469 1.30 10.55 27.74
N PHE A 470 0.57 11.57 28.14
CA PHE A 470 1.01 12.95 28.32
C PHE A 470 1.25 13.23 29.80
N ALA A 471 1.86 14.38 30.11
CA ALA A 471 2.08 14.79 31.50
C ALA A 471 0.78 14.82 32.32
N ILE A 472 -0.36 15.16 31.71
CA ILE A 472 -1.67 15.29 32.38
C ILE A 472 -2.30 13.94 32.78
N ASN A 473 -1.99 12.84 32.09
CA ASN A 473 -2.55 11.51 32.36
C ASN A 473 -1.48 10.49 32.81
N ALA A 474 -0.26 10.96 33.08
CA ALA A 474 0.82 10.16 33.66
C ALA A 474 0.54 9.80 35.12
N SER A 475 1.01 8.64 35.57
CA SER A 475 0.86 8.24 36.97
C SER A 475 1.74 9.07 37.92
N ALA A 476 1.25 9.29 39.14
CA ALA A 476 2.01 9.99 40.19
C ALA A 476 3.29 9.22 40.60
N GLY A 477 3.22 7.88 40.70
CA GLY A 477 4.37 7.00 40.98
C GLY A 477 5.16 6.58 39.73
N GLY A 478 6.37 6.03 39.94
CA GLY A 478 7.28 5.54 38.88
C GLY A 478 8.46 6.48 38.57
N ARG A 479 9.32 6.08 37.62
CA ARG A 479 10.52 6.84 37.21
C ARG A 479 10.14 8.16 36.52
N PRO A 480 10.59 9.34 37.02
CA PRO A 480 10.20 10.65 36.46
C PRO A 480 10.61 10.90 35.01
N ASP A 481 11.70 10.26 34.58
CA ASP A 481 12.30 10.37 33.25
C ASP A 481 11.63 9.49 32.19
N LEU A 482 10.67 8.64 32.56
CA LEU A 482 9.98 7.71 31.65
C LEU A 482 8.49 7.62 31.99
N LYS A 483 7.79 8.77 31.93
CA LYS A 483 6.36 8.88 32.28
C LYS A 483 5.45 9.15 31.09
N THR A 484 5.97 9.73 30.02
CA THR A 484 5.21 10.11 28.83
C THR A 484 5.65 9.31 27.62
N THR A 485 4.77 9.19 26.62
CA THR A 485 5.10 8.53 25.34
C THR A 485 6.27 9.23 24.65
N GLU A 486 6.30 10.56 24.67
CA GLU A 486 7.39 11.36 24.10
C GLU A 486 8.74 11.08 24.80
N GLN A 487 8.77 11.02 26.15
CA GLN A 487 10.00 10.67 26.86
C GLN A 487 10.52 9.27 26.53
N ALA A 488 9.62 8.32 26.26
CA ALA A 488 9.99 6.95 25.95
C ALA A 488 10.44 6.75 24.49
N PHE A 489 9.83 7.47 23.55
CA PHE A 489 9.99 7.21 22.12
C PHE A 489 10.59 8.37 21.33
N GLY A 490 10.45 9.61 21.77
CA GLY A 490 10.80 10.82 21.03
C GLY A 490 9.61 11.47 20.34
N GLU A 491 9.88 12.39 19.42
CA GLU A 491 8.88 13.11 18.62
C GLU A 491 8.39 12.32 17.40
#